data_AF-A0A914W834-F1
#
_entry.id   AF-A0A914W834-F1
#
_cell.length_a   1.000
_cell.length_b   1.000
_cell.length_c   1.000
_cell.angle_alpha   90.00
_cell.angle_beta   90.00
_cell.angle_gamma   90.00
#
_symmetry.space_group_name_H-M   'P 1'
#
loop_
_entity.id
_entity.type
_entity.pdbx_description
1 polymer ?
#
loop_
_entity_poly.entity_id
_entity_poly.type
_entity_poly.pdbx_seq_one_letter_code
_entity_poly.pdbx_strand_id
1 'polypeptide(L)'
;MARTGGNFDPCSCANTDQFRVVDFDVEWLVDFDKHILSGSVDLQIYAVSAGGNTLYLDVRDLDIKSINVNGNPTSFSYEAFENAAFGAKLLIAMPICSQGDFLSVLIRYDTSSHASALQWMPTEMTADKKQPYLFSQCQEIHARSILPCMDTPSVKQNFTAKVTVPCQMTALMGALRQGSSTISEDGLYRTFAFAQPVPIPTYLLALVVGVLEKRDISTRCAVWAEPSLIERAAEKLADVEKVLYLAEDLLGAYVWGRYDTVTLPAWFPYRGMENPCL
;
A
#
# COMPACT_ATOMS: atom_id res chain seq x y z
N MET A 1 15.35 19.14 20.83
CA MET A 1 16.52 19.57 20.03
C MET A 1 16.22 19.23 18.58
N ALA A 2 16.20 20.23 17.70
CA ALA A 2 16.00 20.02 16.27
C ALA A 2 17.18 19.24 15.69
N ARG A 3 16.93 18.03 15.17
CA ARG A 3 17.93 17.24 14.45
C ARG A 3 18.25 17.97 13.15
N THR A 4 19.38 18.66 13.09
CA THR A 4 19.82 19.50 11.95
C THR A 4 21.04 18.89 11.26
N GLY A 5 20.93 17.63 10.84
CA GLY A 5 21.95 16.96 10.04
C GLY A 5 21.47 15.65 9.43
N GLY A 6 21.27 15.63 8.10
CA GLY A 6 20.90 14.47 7.28
C GLY A 6 19.39 14.17 7.20
N ASN A 7 18.84 14.12 5.97
CA ASN A 7 17.48 13.64 5.60
C ASN A 7 16.38 13.81 6.67
N PHE A 8 16.17 15.04 7.15
CA PHE A 8 15.07 15.33 8.06
C PHE A 8 13.78 15.54 7.25
N ASP A 9 12.80 14.65 7.43
CA ASP A 9 11.44 14.80 6.93
C ASP A 9 10.54 15.27 8.09
N PRO A 10 9.99 16.50 8.05
CA PRO A 10 9.16 17.02 9.13
C PRO A 10 7.80 16.32 9.25
N CYS A 11 7.40 15.54 8.24
CA CYS A 11 6.11 14.86 8.18
C CYS A 11 6.18 13.40 8.67
N SER A 12 7.37 12.87 8.97
CA SER A 12 7.57 11.48 9.43
C SER A 12 8.39 11.44 10.71
N CYS A 13 8.08 10.49 11.61
CA CYS A 13 8.91 10.22 12.78
C CYS A 13 10.00 9.17 12.54
N ALA A 14 10.05 8.57 11.35
CA ALA A 14 10.95 7.48 11.05
C ALA A 14 12.41 7.85 11.36
N ASN A 15 13.07 7.06 12.21
CA ASN A 15 14.49 7.20 12.51
C ASN A 15 15.33 6.57 11.40
N THR A 16 15.27 7.23 10.25
CA THR A 16 15.91 6.84 9.00
C THR A 16 17.45 6.82 9.10
N ASP A 17 18.03 7.49 10.08
CA ASP A 17 19.45 7.44 10.41
C ASP A 17 19.87 6.14 11.12
N GLN A 18 18.93 5.42 11.74
CA GLN A 18 19.21 4.21 12.52
C GLN A 18 18.73 2.92 11.84
N PHE A 19 17.57 2.96 11.18
CA PHE A 19 16.99 1.81 10.50
C PHE A 19 16.50 2.18 9.10
N ARG A 20 16.48 1.19 8.21
CA ARG A 20 15.92 1.29 6.85
C ARG A 20 15.07 0.06 6.57
N VAL A 21 13.84 0.29 6.10
CA VAL A 21 13.01 -0.76 5.47
C VAL A 21 13.49 -0.96 4.04
N VAL A 22 13.63 -2.21 3.61
CA VAL A 22 14.03 -2.57 2.23
C VAL A 22 12.96 -3.36 1.49
N ASP A 23 12.12 -4.06 2.22
CA ASP A 23 11.03 -4.87 1.70
C ASP A 23 9.93 -5.00 2.76
N PHE A 24 8.69 -5.23 2.34
CA PHE A 24 7.65 -5.68 3.24
C PHE A 24 6.69 -6.67 2.57
N ASP A 25 6.21 -7.63 3.36
CA ASP A 25 5.12 -8.52 2.98
C ASP A 25 3.86 -8.14 3.74
N VAL A 26 2.74 -7.92 3.02
CA VAL A 26 1.43 -7.68 3.65
C VAL A 26 0.47 -8.83 3.39
N GLU A 27 -0.27 -9.20 4.42
CA GLU A 27 -1.41 -10.10 4.29
C GLU A 27 -2.64 -9.39 4.84
N TRP A 28 -3.65 -9.15 4.00
CA TRP A 28 -4.87 -8.43 4.38
C TRP A 28 -6.14 -9.21 4.03
N LEU A 29 -7.11 -9.15 4.94
CA LEU A 29 -8.52 -9.41 4.70
C LEU A 29 -9.24 -8.06 4.59
N VAL A 30 -10.02 -7.90 3.52
CA VAL A 30 -10.86 -6.71 3.29
C VAL A 30 -12.26 -7.00 3.81
N ASP A 31 -12.61 -6.39 4.94
CA ASP A 31 -13.92 -6.56 5.60
C ASP A 31 -14.80 -5.34 5.29
N PHE A 32 -15.70 -5.50 4.31
CA PHE A 32 -16.66 -4.47 3.91
C PHE A 32 -17.77 -4.22 4.93
N ASP A 33 -18.04 -5.16 5.85
CA ASP A 33 -19.07 -4.96 6.87
C ASP A 33 -18.55 -4.06 7.99
N LYS A 34 -17.26 -4.23 8.35
CA LYS A 34 -16.60 -3.41 9.37
C LYS A 34 -15.86 -2.20 8.82
N HIS A 35 -15.68 -2.13 7.49
CA HIS A 35 -14.85 -1.14 6.81
C HIS A 35 -13.40 -1.14 7.31
N ILE A 36 -12.79 -2.32 7.45
CA ILE A 36 -11.39 -2.44 7.89
C ILE A 36 -10.57 -3.34 6.97
N LEU A 37 -9.27 -3.09 6.93
CA LEU A 37 -8.28 -4.08 6.54
C LEU A 37 -7.77 -4.74 7.82
N SER A 38 -7.86 -6.07 7.90
CA SER A 38 -7.37 -6.85 9.03
C SER A 38 -6.24 -7.75 8.57
N GLY A 39 -5.11 -7.77 9.28
CA GLY A 39 -4.03 -8.70 8.96
C GLY A 39 -2.67 -8.31 9.52
N SER A 40 -1.64 -8.34 8.67
CA SER A 40 -0.27 -8.08 9.11
C SER A 40 0.61 -7.47 8.04
N VAL A 41 1.68 -6.82 8.50
CA VAL A 41 2.85 -6.46 7.70
C VAL A 41 4.10 -7.08 8.34
N ASP A 42 4.96 -7.69 7.54
CA ASP A 42 6.31 -8.10 7.94
C ASP A 42 7.34 -7.21 7.26
N LEU A 43 7.94 -6.30 8.04
CA LEU A 43 8.94 -5.37 7.55
C LEU A 43 10.32 -6.03 7.59
N GLN A 44 10.98 -6.10 6.44
CA GLN A 44 12.40 -6.46 6.36
C GLN A 44 13.23 -5.18 6.48
N ILE A 45 14.01 -5.10 7.56
CA ILE A 45 14.79 -3.91 7.89
C ILE A 45 16.27 -4.24 8.07
N TYR A 46 17.13 -3.24 7.90
CA TYR A 46 18.51 -3.31 8.37
C TYR A 46 18.90 -2.12 9.25
N ALA A 47 19.83 -2.33 10.17
CA ALA A 47 20.40 -1.29 11.00
C ALA A 47 21.44 -0.47 10.21
N VAL A 48 21.18 0.83 10.04
CA VAL A 48 22.08 1.79 9.36
C VAL A 48 23.25 2.18 10.26
N SER A 49 23.03 2.24 11.58
CA SER A 49 24.03 2.56 12.59
C SER A 49 23.97 1.59 13.76
N ALA A 50 25.11 1.32 14.40
CA ALA A 50 25.16 0.48 15.59
C ALA A 50 24.44 1.12 16.79
N GLY A 51 23.88 0.28 17.67
CA GLY A 51 23.31 0.71 18.95
C GLY A 51 21.88 1.28 18.89
N GLY A 52 21.23 1.26 17.73
CA GLY A 52 19.80 1.49 17.63
C GLY A 52 19.03 0.42 18.40
N ASN A 53 18.21 0.83 19.37
CA ASN A 53 17.43 -0.06 20.23
C ASN A 53 15.92 0.21 20.18
N THR A 54 15.49 1.16 19.34
CA THR A 54 14.07 1.47 19.12
C THR A 54 13.83 1.81 17.66
N LEU A 55 12.88 1.16 17.03
CA LEU A 55 12.40 1.47 15.68
C LEU A 55 11.20 2.42 15.79
N TYR A 56 11.21 3.49 15.00
CA TYR A 56 10.09 4.43 14.91
C TYR A 56 9.36 4.25 13.59
N LEU A 57 8.05 4.01 13.66
CA LEU A 57 7.16 3.94 12.51
C LEU A 57 6.03 4.96 12.66
N ASP A 58 5.60 5.51 11.53
CA ASP A 58 4.41 6.35 11.45
C ASP A 58 3.15 5.46 11.47
N VAL A 59 2.17 5.83 12.29
CA VAL A 59 0.85 5.20 12.33
C VAL A 59 -0.25 6.25 12.46
N ARG A 60 -1.45 5.97 11.95
CA ARG A 60 -2.65 6.78 12.19
C ARG A 60 -3.85 5.86 12.33
N ASP A 61 -4.48 5.87 13.50
CA ASP A 61 -5.69 5.10 13.81
C ASP A 61 -5.59 3.61 13.48
N LEU A 62 -4.45 2.98 13.81
CA LEU A 62 -4.25 1.55 13.68
C LEU A 62 -4.41 0.86 15.03
N ASP A 63 -5.13 -0.26 15.04
CA ASP A 63 -5.31 -1.12 16.21
C ASP A 63 -4.27 -2.24 16.18
N ILE A 64 -3.10 -1.97 16.78
CA ILE A 64 -1.97 -2.91 16.83
C ILE A 64 -2.26 -4.02 17.84
N LYS A 65 -2.29 -5.27 17.36
CA LYS A 65 -2.56 -6.48 18.15
C LYS A 65 -1.29 -7.08 18.74
N SER A 66 -0.23 -7.17 17.95
CA SER A 66 1.04 -7.75 18.38
C SER A 66 2.19 -7.29 17.49
N ILE A 67 3.40 -7.26 18.06
CA ILE A 67 4.64 -7.01 17.33
C ILE A 67 5.67 -8.08 17.72
N ASN A 68 6.27 -8.71 16.71
CA ASN A 68 7.33 -9.69 16.88
C ASN A 68 8.58 -9.23 16.10
N VAL A 69 9.74 -9.24 16.75
CA VAL A 69 11.04 -8.99 16.13
C VAL A 69 11.80 -10.30 16.05
N ASN A 70 12.16 -10.72 14.84
CA ASN A 70 12.78 -12.03 14.57
C ASN A 70 12.00 -13.19 15.22
N GLY A 71 10.67 -13.15 15.13
CA GLY A 71 9.75 -14.14 15.71
C GLY A 71 9.46 -13.97 17.21
N ASN A 72 10.23 -13.17 17.94
CA ASN A 72 10.06 -12.98 19.38
C ASN A 72 9.14 -11.80 19.69
N PRO A 73 8.14 -11.92 20.58
CA PRO A 73 7.32 -10.79 21.01
C PRO A 73 8.19 -9.66 21.58
N THR A 74 7.83 -8.41 21.26
CA THR A 74 8.50 -7.23 21.79
C THR A 74 7.51 -6.23 22.38
N SER A 75 7.99 -5.33 23.22
CA SER A 75 7.20 -4.21 23.72
C SER A 75 7.15 -3.06 22.71
N PHE A 76 6.04 -2.33 22.73
CA PHE A 76 5.87 -1.12 21.96
C PHE A 76 5.10 -0.08 22.76
N SER A 77 5.23 1.17 22.35
CA SER A 77 4.52 2.30 22.93
C SER A 77 4.21 3.33 21.86
N TYR A 78 3.36 4.30 22.20
CA TYR A 78 3.00 5.39 21.30
C TYR A 78 3.46 6.72 21.86
N GLU A 79 3.92 7.60 20.97
CA GLU A 79 4.09 9.01 21.26
C GLU A 79 3.23 9.85 20.31
N ALA A 80 2.62 10.91 20.81
CA ALA A 80 1.88 11.84 19.97
C ALA A 80 2.85 12.71 19.15
N PHE A 81 2.44 13.06 17.93
CA PHE A 81 3.01 14.23 17.25
C PHE A 81 2.51 15.52 17.93
N GLU A 82 3.25 16.62 17.76
CA GLU A 82 2.76 17.95 18.15
C GLU A 82 1.49 18.31 17.38
N ASN A 83 1.43 17.95 16.09
CA ASN A 83 0.25 18.04 15.26
C ASN A 83 -0.43 16.68 15.14
N ALA A 84 -1.61 16.53 15.74
CA ALA A 84 -2.41 15.30 15.69
C ALA A 84 -2.76 14.86 14.26
N ALA A 85 -2.76 15.78 13.28
CA ALA A 85 -2.97 15.44 11.87
C ALA A 85 -1.94 14.43 11.34
N PHE A 86 -0.75 14.30 11.93
CA PHE A 86 0.27 13.32 11.53
C PHE A 86 0.07 11.91 12.10
N GLY A 87 -0.93 11.73 12.98
CA GLY A 87 -1.18 10.46 13.66
C GLY A 87 -0.34 10.33 14.93
N ALA A 88 0.30 9.19 15.12
CA ALA A 88 1.17 8.87 16.25
C ALA A 88 2.48 8.22 15.78
N LYS A 89 3.48 8.27 16.65
CA LYS A 89 4.75 7.58 16.50
C LYS A 89 4.63 6.23 17.20
N LEU A 90 4.81 5.14 16.48
CA LEU A 90 4.91 3.81 17.06
C LEU A 90 6.38 3.52 17.37
N LEU A 91 6.69 3.34 18.65
CA LEU A 91 8.03 3.04 19.15
C LEU A 91 8.11 1.56 19.49
N ILE A 92 8.94 0.81 18.75
CA ILE A 92 9.09 -0.64 18.89
C ILE A 92 10.46 -0.93 19.50
N ALA A 93 10.52 -1.65 20.63
CA ALA A 93 11.78 -2.05 21.22
C ALA A 93 12.51 -3.05 20.31
N MET A 94 13.78 -2.76 20.02
CA MET A 94 14.64 -3.55 19.14
C MET A 94 15.78 -4.17 19.96
N PRO A 95 16.27 -5.36 19.57
CA PRO A 95 17.52 -5.87 20.12
C PRO A 95 18.67 -4.91 19.79
N ILE A 96 19.75 -4.97 20.56
CA ILE A 96 20.96 -4.21 20.23
C ILE A 96 21.53 -4.75 18.92
N CYS A 97 21.57 -3.89 17.90
CA CYS A 97 22.03 -4.24 16.56
C CYS A 97 23.42 -3.66 16.29
N SER A 98 24.21 -4.39 15.52
CA SER A 98 25.38 -3.88 14.80
C SER A 98 24.94 -3.26 13.47
N GLN A 99 25.75 -2.36 12.92
CA GLN A 99 25.50 -1.81 11.59
C GLN A 99 25.48 -2.94 10.55
N GLY A 100 24.44 -2.97 9.72
CA GLY A 100 24.23 -3.98 8.69
C GLY A 100 23.42 -5.21 9.13
N ASP A 101 23.09 -5.33 10.42
CA ASP A 101 22.23 -6.42 10.90
C ASP A 101 20.84 -6.32 10.25
N PHE A 102 20.32 -7.46 9.78
CA PHE A 102 18.98 -7.59 9.21
C PHE A 102 18.01 -8.15 10.24
N LEU A 103 16.80 -7.57 10.27
CA LEU A 103 15.73 -7.98 11.17
C LEU A 103 14.39 -8.03 10.44
N SER A 104 13.52 -8.91 10.92
CA SER A 104 12.12 -9.03 10.51
C SER A 104 11.25 -8.45 11.62
N VAL A 105 10.32 -7.55 11.27
CA VAL A 105 9.38 -6.95 12.22
C VAL A 105 7.96 -7.24 11.74
N LEU A 106 7.36 -8.30 12.30
CA LEU A 106 5.99 -8.71 12.01
C LEU A 106 5.02 -7.98 12.94
N ILE A 107 4.12 -7.20 12.35
CA ILE A 107 3.10 -6.43 13.06
C ILE A 107 1.72 -6.93 12.63
N ARG A 108 0.90 -7.35 13.59
CA ARG A 108 -0.50 -7.71 13.38
C ARG A 108 -1.39 -6.57 13.81
N TYR A 109 -2.34 -6.17 12.98
CA TYR A 109 -3.14 -4.97 13.22
C TYR A 109 -4.43 -4.96 12.40
N ASP A 110 -5.34 -4.07 12.79
CA ASP A 110 -6.51 -3.68 12.00
C ASP A 110 -6.44 -2.18 11.70
N THR A 111 -6.92 -1.77 10.52
CA THR A 111 -7.13 -0.34 10.23
C THR A 111 -8.38 0.17 10.95
N SER A 112 -8.45 1.47 11.21
CA SER A 112 -9.72 2.13 11.57
C SER A 112 -10.70 2.15 10.39
N SER A 113 -12.01 2.12 10.70
CA SER A 113 -13.07 2.38 9.73
C SER A 113 -13.07 3.81 9.18
N HIS A 114 -12.28 4.69 9.80
CA HIS A 114 -12.04 6.07 9.37
C HIS A 114 -10.60 6.27 8.87
N ALA A 115 -9.91 5.19 8.49
CA ALA A 115 -8.56 5.27 7.95
C ALA A 115 -8.48 6.29 6.81
N SER A 116 -7.67 7.33 7.01
CA SER A 116 -7.64 8.50 6.14
C SER A 116 -7.24 8.21 4.69
N ALA A 117 -6.57 7.08 4.43
CA ALA A 117 -6.22 6.65 3.09
C ALA A 117 -7.33 5.88 2.39
N LEU A 118 -8.31 5.34 3.11
CA LEU A 118 -9.26 4.36 2.58
C LEU A 118 -10.63 5.01 2.39
N GLN A 119 -11.15 4.91 1.18
CA GLN A 119 -12.50 5.31 0.88
C GLN A 119 -13.37 4.08 0.65
N TRP A 120 -14.20 3.78 1.64
CA TRP A 120 -15.22 2.76 1.59
C TRP A 120 -16.49 3.33 0.97
N MET A 121 -16.75 2.98 -0.28
CA MET A 121 -17.91 3.46 -1.01
C MET A 121 -19.09 2.50 -0.87
N PRO A 122 -20.26 2.99 -0.44
CA PRO A 122 -21.46 2.17 -0.41
C PRO A 122 -21.95 1.91 -1.84
N THR A 123 -22.70 0.83 -2.01
CA THR A 123 -23.18 0.34 -3.30
C THR A 123 -23.86 1.42 -4.14
N GLU A 124 -24.69 2.27 -3.57
CA GLU A 124 -25.42 3.33 -4.28
C GLU A 124 -24.54 4.40 -4.92
N MET A 125 -23.28 4.52 -4.47
CA MET A 125 -22.30 5.47 -5.01
C MET A 125 -21.39 4.86 -6.08
N THR A 126 -21.48 3.55 -6.34
CA THR A 126 -20.77 2.89 -7.44
C THR A 126 -21.52 3.10 -8.76
N ALA A 127 -20.82 3.00 -9.89
CA ALA A 127 -21.42 3.23 -11.20
C ALA A 127 -22.51 2.20 -11.52
N ASP A 128 -22.25 0.93 -11.20
CA ASP A 128 -23.18 -0.18 -11.45
C ASP A 128 -24.26 -0.32 -10.39
N LYS A 129 -24.07 0.24 -9.20
CA LYS A 129 -24.98 0.15 -8.05
C LYS A 129 -25.30 -1.28 -7.59
N LYS A 130 -24.35 -2.20 -7.77
CA LYS A 130 -24.53 -3.64 -7.46
C LYS A 130 -23.76 -4.13 -6.25
N GLN A 131 -22.59 -3.56 -5.99
CA GLN A 131 -21.68 -3.96 -4.91
C GLN A 131 -20.97 -2.71 -4.35
N PRO A 132 -20.47 -2.75 -3.11
CA PRO A 132 -19.63 -1.69 -2.57
C PRO A 132 -18.24 -1.70 -3.24
N TYR A 133 -17.47 -0.66 -2.98
CA TYR A 133 -16.16 -0.44 -3.60
C TYR A 133 -15.19 0.14 -2.57
N LEU A 134 -13.93 -0.26 -2.64
CA LEU A 134 -12.86 0.29 -1.83
C LEU A 134 -11.75 0.78 -2.76
N PHE A 135 -11.22 1.96 -2.48
CA PHE A 135 -9.91 2.35 -3.01
C PHE A 135 -9.10 3.07 -1.93
N SER A 136 -7.78 3.02 -2.09
CA SER A 136 -6.85 3.77 -1.27
C SER A 136 -6.28 4.99 -1.99
N GLN A 137 -5.91 6.01 -1.24
CA GLN A 137 -5.09 7.15 -1.68
C GLN A 137 -4.06 7.45 -0.58
N CYS A 138 -2.81 7.08 -0.81
CA CYS A 138 -1.75 7.21 0.20
C CYS A 138 -1.01 8.55 0.17
N GLN A 139 -1.00 9.24 -0.98
CA GLN A 139 -0.32 10.53 -1.08
C GLN A 139 -1.10 11.63 -0.33
N GLU A 140 -0.45 12.46 0.51
CA GLU A 140 1.02 12.49 0.74
C GLU A 140 1.51 11.56 1.86
N ILE A 141 0.77 11.47 2.98
CA ILE A 141 1.20 10.80 4.23
C ILE A 141 0.06 9.98 4.86
N HIS A 142 -0.65 9.24 4.01
CA HIS A 142 -1.80 8.45 4.41
C HIS A 142 -1.50 6.95 4.45
N ALA A 143 -0.37 6.47 3.90
CA ALA A 143 0.01 5.06 4.01
C ALA A 143 0.10 4.60 5.48
N ARG A 144 0.51 5.48 6.40
CA ARG A 144 0.49 5.25 7.85
C ARG A 144 -0.89 4.93 8.45
N SER A 145 -1.98 5.20 7.72
CA SER A 145 -3.35 4.82 8.11
C SER A 145 -3.80 3.46 7.54
N ILE A 146 -2.95 2.83 6.71
CA ILE A 146 -3.15 1.48 6.16
C ILE A 146 -2.19 0.48 6.80
N LEU A 147 -0.94 0.87 7.04
CA LEU A 147 0.04 0.01 7.72
C LEU A 147 1.06 0.82 8.54
N PRO A 148 1.64 0.25 9.60
CA PRO A 148 2.79 0.85 10.28
C PRO A 148 4.00 0.86 9.35
N CYS A 149 4.52 2.03 9.03
CA CYS A 149 5.60 2.15 8.04
C CYS A 149 6.50 3.37 8.31
N MET A 150 7.64 3.44 7.61
CA MET A 150 8.39 4.69 7.49
C MET A 150 7.72 5.52 6.40
N ASP A 151 6.73 6.35 6.77
CA ASP A 151 5.86 7.02 5.81
C ASP A 151 6.47 8.34 5.32
N THR A 152 7.56 8.18 4.58
CA THR A 152 8.39 9.24 4.00
C THR A 152 8.81 8.84 2.59
N PRO A 153 8.83 9.76 1.61
CA PRO A 153 9.34 9.46 0.28
C PRO A 153 10.86 9.20 0.24
N SER A 154 11.57 9.47 1.34
CA SER A 154 13.01 9.25 1.46
C SER A 154 13.41 7.79 1.62
N VAL A 155 12.45 6.90 1.95
CA VAL A 155 12.66 5.46 2.03
C VAL A 155 11.90 4.81 0.86
N LYS A 156 12.60 3.94 0.12
CA LYS A 156 12.02 3.14 -0.96
C LYS A 156 12.24 1.67 -0.66
N GLN A 157 11.20 0.89 -0.89
CA GLN A 157 11.19 -0.54 -0.59
C GLN A 157 10.40 -1.31 -1.64
N ASN A 158 10.79 -2.57 -1.83
CA ASN A 158 9.97 -3.52 -2.55
C ASN A 158 8.77 -3.93 -1.68
N PHE A 159 7.78 -4.58 -2.28
CA PHE A 159 6.77 -5.26 -1.47
C PHE A 159 6.13 -6.46 -2.15
N THR A 160 5.66 -7.38 -1.33
CA THR A 160 4.70 -8.42 -1.71
C THR A 160 3.41 -8.26 -0.92
N ALA A 161 2.31 -8.73 -1.51
CA ALA A 161 1.01 -8.63 -0.87
C ALA A 161 0.15 -9.85 -1.17
N LYS A 162 -0.58 -10.32 -0.16
CA LYS A 162 -1.75 -11.19 -0.33
C LYS A 162 -2.99 -10.46 0.17
N VAL A 163 -3.95 -10.26 -0.72
CA VAL A 163 -5.19 -9.56 -0.41
C VAL A 163 -6.37 -10.49 -0.60
N THR A 164 -7.10 -10.75 0.48
CA THR A 164 -8.28 -11.60 0.52
C THR A 164 -9.53 -10.72 0.53
N VAL A 165 -10.43 -10.97 -0.40
CA VAL A 165 -11.66 -10.18 -0.64
C VAL A 165 -12.85 -11.11 -0.85
N PRO A 166 -14.10 -10.62 -0.77
CA PRO A 166 -15.28 -11.41 -1.15
C PRO A 166 -15.13 -12.00 -2.57
N CYS A 167 -15.55 -13.25 -2.77
CA CYS A 167 -15.23 -14.04 -3.96
C CYS A 167 -15.66 -13.42 -5.30
N GLN A 168 -16.73 -12.62 -5.29
CA GLN A 168 -17.24 -11.87 -6.44
C GLN A 168 -16.42 -10.62 -6.81
N MET A 169 -15.49 -10.20 -5.95
CA MET A 169 -14.70 -8.99 -6.14
C MET A 169 -13.29 -9.32 -6.66
N THR A 170 -12.67 -8.28 -7.23
CA THR A 170 -11.29 -8.30 -7.68
C THR A 170 -10.50 -7.29 -6.86
N ALA A 171 -9.35 -7.73 -6.34
CA ALA A 171 -8.33 -6.83 -5.81
C ALA A 171 -7.34 -6.45 -6.92
N LEU A 172 -6.94 -5.19 -6.93
CA LEU A 172 -5.84 -4.62 -7.71
C LEU A 172 -4.94 -3.83 -6.77
N MET A 173 -3.64 -3.78 -7.06
CA MET A 173 -2.67 -2.98 -6.33
C MET A 173 -1.70 -2.31 -7.29
N GLY A 174 -0.97 -1.31 -6.81
CA GLY A 174 0.18 -0.71 -7.51
C GLY A 174 1.38 -1.66 -7.62
N ALA A 175 1.15 -2.86 -8.15
CA ALA A 175 2.07 -4.00 -8.18
C ALA A 175 1.66 -5.03 -9.24
N LEU A 176 2.59 -5.90 -9.63
CA LEU A 176 2.33 -6.96 -10.60
C LEU A 176 1.60 -8.13 -9.93
N ARG A 177 0.44 -8.52 -10.48
CA ARG A 177 -0.28 -9.72 -10.04
C ARG A 177 0.58 -10.97 -10.23
N GLN A 178 0.65 -11.80 -9.20
CA GLN A 178 1.35 -13.08 -9.18
C GLN A 178 0.35 -14.22 -9.39
N GLY A 179 0.47 -14.92 -10.53
CA GLY A 179 -0.34 -16.09 -10.83
C GLY A 179 -1.86 -15.84 -10.86
N SER A 180 -2.62 -16.91 -10.67
CA SER A 180 -4.07 -16.88 -10.54
C SER A 180 -4.48 -16.70 -9.08
N SER A 181 -5.63 -16.08 -8.85
CA SER A 181 -6.21 -16.00 -7.51
C SER A 181 -6.66 -17.36 -6.99
N THR A 182 -6.57 -17.57 -5.68
CA THR A 182 -7.07 -18.77 -4.99
C THR A 182 -8.43 -18.48 -4.36
N ILE A 183 -9.37 -19.42 -4.46
CA ILE A 183 -10.69 -19.34 -3.81
C ILE A 183 -10.63 -20.16 -2.52
N SER A 184 -11.23 -19.66 -1.43
CA SER A 184 -11.33 -20.38 -0.15
C SER A 184 -12.17 -21.65 -0.28
N GLU A 185 -11.99 -22.62 0.63
CA GLU A 185 -12.71 -23.90 0.57
C GLU A 185 -14.24 -23.74 0.63
N ASP A 186 -14.73 -22.73 1.34
CA ASP A 186 -16.15 -22.37 1.44
C ASP A 186 -16.67 -21.55 0.25
N GLY A 187 -15.80 -21.14 -0.67
CA GLY A 187 -16.14 -20.34 -1.84
C GLY A 187 -16.48 -18.87 -1.54
N LEU A 188 -16.37 -18.42 -0.28
CA LEU A 188 -16.79 -17.08 0.13
C LEU A 188 -15.75 -16.00 -0.16
N TYR A 189 -14.47 -16.37 -0.18
CA TYR A 189 -13.36 -15.46 -0.36
C TYR A 189 -12.47 -15.84 -1.52
N ARG A 190 -11.75 -14.84 -2.03
CA ARG A 190 -10.73 -14.98 -3.05
C ARG A 190 -9.50 -14.20 -2.64
N THR A 191 -8.33 -14.82 -2.75
CA THR A 191 -7.03 -14.22 -2.42
C THR A 191 -6.24 -13.95 -3.69
N PHE A 192 -5.72 -12.73 -3.79
CA PHE A 192 -4.84 -12.27 -4.86
C PHE A 192 -3.43 -12.04 -4.31
N ALA A 193 -2.42 -12.52 -5.03
CA ALA A 193 -1.03 -12.26 -4.70
C ALA A 193 -0.43 -11.19 -5.64
N PHE A 194 0.41 -10.31 -5.10
CA PHE A 194 1.07 -9.24 -5.83
C PHE A 194 2.54 -9.13 -5.44
N ALA A 195 3.37 -8.62 -6.37
CA ALA A 195 4.75 -8.26 -6.10
C ALA A 195 5.10 -6.95 -6.82
N GLN A 196 5.74 -6.03 -6.10
CA GLN A 196 6.36 -4.81 -6.61
C GLN A 196 7.87 -4.94 -6.47
N PRO A 197 8.58 -5.39 -7.51
CA PRO A 197 10.01 -5.65 -7.46
C PRO A 197 10.87 -4.38 -7.60
N VAL A 198 10.26 -3.25 -8.00
CA VAL A 198 10.95 -1.97 -8.11
C VAL A 198 10.74 -1.20 -6.81
N PRO A 199 11.79 -0.74 -6.10
CA PRO A 199 11.63 -0.06 -4.83
C PRO A 199 10.83 1.24 -4.96
N ILE A 200 9.77 1.37 -4.17
CA ILE A 200 8.88 2.54 -4.15
C ILE A 200 8.74 3.14 -2.76
N PRO A 201 8.48 4.46 -2.66
CA PRO A 201 8.03 5.07 -1.41
C PRO A 201 6.60 4.62 -1.04
N THR A 202 6.28 4.65 0.25
CA THR A 202 5.00 4.17 0.80
C THR A 202 3.77 4.88 0.23
N TYR A 203 3.89 6.14 -0.17
CA TYR A 203 2.77 6.89 -0.75
C TYR A 203 2.27 6.31 -2.09
N LEU A 204 3.07 5.50 -2.77
CA LEU A 204 2.71 4.83 -4.02
C LEU A 204 1.99 3.49 -3.80
N LEU A 205 1.89 3.02 -2.55
CA LEU A 205 1.05 1.88 -2.22
C LEU A 205 -0.40 2.18 -2.58
N ALA A 206 -1.02 1.29 -3.34
CA ALA A 206 -2.41 1.38 -3.70
C ALA A 206 -3.12 0.04 -3.57
N LEU A 207 -4.39 0.11 -3.20
CA LEU A 207 -5.34 -1.00 -3.17
C LEU A 207 -6.66 -0.51 -3.78
N VAL A 208 -7.21 -1.31 -4.68
CA VAL A 208 -8.57 -1.15 -5.19
C VAL A 208 -9.28 -2.48 -5.09
N VAL A 209 -10.50 -2.48 -4.56
CA VAL A 209 -11.36 -3.67 -4.44
C VAL A 209 -12.78 -3.34 -4.87
N GLY A 210 -13.30 -4.13 -5.80
CA GLY A 210 -14.68 -4.01 -6.27
C GLY A 210 -14.99 -5.05 -7.34
N VAL A 211 -16.17 -4.93 -7.95
CA VAL A 211 -16.51 -5.70 -9.15
C VAL A 211 -15.90 -4.99 -10.35
N LEU A 212 -14.76 -5.51 -10.82
CA LEU A 212 -13.95 -4.91 -11.86
C LEU A 212 -13.81 -5.85 -13.05
N GLU A 213 -13.95 -5.29 -14.24
CA GLU A 213 -13.59 -5.93 -15.50
C GLU A 213 -12.29 -5.37 -16.04
N LYS A 214 -11.59 -6.20 -16.80
CA LYS A 214 -10.36 -5.85 -17.52
C LYS A 214 -10.63 -5.79 -19.02
N ARG A 215 -10.03 -4.83 -19.70
CA ARG A 215 -9.81 -4.85 -21.16
C ARG A 215 -8.36 -4.54 -21.45
N ASP A 216 -7.66 -5.46 -22.11
CA ASP A 216 -6.34 -5.17 -22.65
C ASP A 216 -6.47 -4.20 -23.83
N ILE A 217 -5.69 -3.12 -23.80
CA ILE A 217 -5.59 -2.12 -24.88
C ILE A 217 -4.26 -2.24 -25.64
N SER A 218 -3.28 -2.93 -25.05
CA SER A 218 -2.03 -3.35 -25.70
C SER A 218 -1.49 -4.63 -25.05
N THR A 219 -0.28 -5.06 -25.43
CA THR A 219 0.40 -6.20 -24.79
C THR A 219 0.80 -5.95 -23.33
N ARG A 220 0.98 -4.68 -22.94
CA ARG A 220 1.44 -4.27 -21.60
C ARG A 220 0.54 -3.26 -20.90
N CYS A 221 -0.55 -2.84 -21.54
CA CYS A 221 -1.51 -1.91 -20.98
C CYS A 221 -2.92 -2.52 -20.96
N ALA A 222 -3.61 -2.34 -19.84
CA ALA A 222 -5.01 -2.64 -19.71
C ALA A 222 -5.77 -1.53 -18.99
N VAL A 223 -7.08 -1.52 -19.19
CA VAL A 223 -8.01 -0.68 -18.44
C VAL A 223 -8.85 -1.57 -17.54
N TRP A 224 -8.99 -1.15 -16.29
CA TRP A 224 -9.85 -1.74 -15.28
C TRP A 224 -10.96 -0.77 -14.93
N ALA A 225 -12.21 -1.25 -14.87
CA ALA A 225 -13.35 -0.42 -14.52
C ALA A 225 -14.51 -1.29 -14.03
N GLU A 226 -15.55 -0.66 -13.47
CA GLU A 226 -16.85 -1.33 -13.31
C GLU A 226 -17.39 -1.79 -14.68
N PRO A 227 -18.12 -2.92 -14.75
CA PRO A 227 -18.60 -3.50 -16.01
C PRO A 227 -19.32 -2.53 -16.95
N SER A 228 -20.16 -1.62 -16.44
CA SER A 228 -20.88 -0.67 -17.30
C SER A 228 -19.97 0.40 -17.95
N LEU A 229 -18.77 0.61 -17.41
CA LEU A 229 -17.85 1.65 -17.85
C LEU A 229 -16.74 1.14 -18.75
N ILE A 230 -16.54 -0.18 -18.80
CA ILE A 230 -15.31 -0.78 -19.33
C ILE A 230 -15.06 -0.48 -20.82
N GLU A 231 -16.09 -0.57 -21.66
CA GLU A 231 -15.95 -0.31 -23.11
C GLU A 231 -15.60 1.16 -23.36
N ARG A 232 -16.30 2.09 -22.70
CA ARG A 232 -16.03 3.53 -22.80
C ARG A 232 -14.65 3.89 -22.28
N ALA A 233 -14.19 3.23 -21.21
CA ALA A 233 -12.88 3.46 -20.64
C ALA A 233 -11.77 2.96 -21.58
N ALA A 234 -11.93 1.78 -22.18
CA ALA A 234 -11.02 1.23 -23.17
C ALA A 234 -10.92 2.12 -24.42
N GLU A 235 -12.05 2.62 -24.94
CA GLU A 235 -12.07 3.56 -26.07
C GLU A 235 -11.30 4.85 -25.77
N LYS A 236 -11.52 5.45 -24.59
CA LYS A 236 -10.87 6.71 -24.20
C LYS A 236 -9.37 6.59 -23.95
N LEU A 237 -8.90 5.40 -23.57
CA LEU A 237 -7.52 5.14 -23.21
C LEU A 237 -6.76 4.32 -24.25
N ALA A 238 -7.36 4.10 -25.43
CA ALA A 238 -6.78 3.28 -26.50
C ALA A 238 -5.38 3.73 -26.97
N ASP A 239 -5.06 5.02 -26.83
CA ASP A 239 -3.78 5.60 -27.24
C ASP A 239 -2.68 5.59 -26.15
N VAL A 240 -2.95 5.05 -24.96
CA VAL A 240 -1.98 5.02 -23.84
C VAL A 240 -0.66 4.37 -24.24
N GLU A 241 -0.70 3.26 -25.00
CA GLU A 241 0.52 2.59 -25.47
C GLU A 241 1.38 3.52 -26.36
N LYS A 242 0.76 4.34 -27.21
CA LYS A 242 1.50 5.30 -28.07
C LYS A 242 2.19 6.37 -27.23
N VAL A 243 1.51 6.85 -26.19
CA VAL A 243 2.09 7.80 -25.23
C VAL A 243 3.26 7.17 -24.50
N LEU A 244 3.13 5.91 -24.08
CA LEU A 244 4.18 5.19 -23.38
C LEU A 244 5.42 4.98 -24.26
N TYR A 245 5.25 4.59 -25.52
CA TYR A 245 6.36 4.50 -26.48
C TYR A 245 7.10 5.84 -26.65
N LEU A 246 6.36 6.93 -26.80
CA LEU A 246 6.97 8.26 -26.91
C LEU A 246 7.72 8.64 -25.62
N ALA A 247 7.15 8.32 -24.45
CA ALA A 247 7.82 8.56 -23.18
C ALA A 247 9.12 7.74 -23.06
N GLU A 248 9.14 6.49 -23.51
CA GLU A 248 10.35 5.65 -23.48
C GLU A 248 11.43 6.16 -24.44
N ASP A 249 11.06 6.61 -25.63
CA ASP A 249 11.98 7.21 -26.60
C ASP A 249 12.65 8.48 -26.05
N LEU A 250 11.88 9.29 -25.31
CA LEU A 250 12.35 10.56 -24.75
C LEU A 250 13.09 10.42 -23.40
N LEU A 251 12.64 9.51 -22.54
CA LEU A 251 13.03 9.47 -21.11
C LEU A 251 13.75 8.18 -20.70
N GLY A 252 13.84 7.19 -21.60
CA GLY A 252 14.42 5.89 -21.32
C GLY A 252 13.39 4.83 -20.92
N ALA A 253 13.87 3.61 -20.70
CA ALA A 253 13.01 2.42 -20.59
C ALA A 253 11.97 2.49 -19.46
N TYR A 254 10.76 1.99 -19.73
CA TYR A 254 9.72 1.81 -18.72
C TYR A 254 10.00 0.58 -17.84
N VAL A 255 10.42 0.81 -16.61
CA VAL A 255 10.93 -0.24 -15.71
C VAL A 255 9.85 -1.03 -14.94
N TRP A 256 8.59 -0.61 -14.99
CA TRP A 256 7.51 -1.17 -14.15
C TRP A 256 6.80 -2.38 -14.78
N GLY A 257 7.23 -2.81 -15.96
CA GLY A 257 6.64 -3.94 -16.69
C GLY A 257 5.32 -3.60 -17.36
N ARG A 258 4.23 -3.52 -16.58
CA ARG A 258 2.89 -3.16 -17.08
C ARG A 258 2.52 -1.72 -16.76
N TYR A 259 1.65 -1.15 -17.58
CA TYR A 259 0.98 0.14 -17.33
C TYR A 259 -0.52 -0.11 -17.48
N ASP A 260 -1.13 -0.67 -16.44
CA ASP A 260 -2.59 -0.73 -16.39
C ASP A 260 -3.14 0.61 -15.89
N THR A 261 -4.45 0.82 -16.03
CA THR A 261 -5.17 1.99 -15.55
C THR A 261 -6.44 1.53 -14.85
N VAL A 262 -6.84 2.18 -13.77
CA VAL A 262 -8.14 1.95 -13.13
C VAL A 262 -9.03 3.19 -13.22
N THR A 263 -10.22 3.03 -13.81
CA THR A 263 -11.25 4.07 -13.82
C THR A 263 -12.02 3.99 -12.50
N LEU A 264 -11.69 4.90 -11.59
CA LEU A 264 -12.36 5.00 -10.29
C LEU A 264 -13.73 5.68 -10.41
N PRO A 265 -14.65 5.44 -9.45
CA PRO A 265 -15.93 6.15 -9.38
C PRO A 265 -15.76 7.68 -9.33
N ALA A 266 -16.81 8.41 -9.73
CA ALA A 266 -16.79 9.87 -9.90
C ALA A 266 -16.43 10.69 -8.63
N TRP A 267 -16.41 10.04 -7.47
CA TRP A 267 -16.07 10.64 -6.17
C TRP A 267 -14.58 10.61 -5.84
N PHE A 268 -13.75 10.05 -6.72
CA PHE A 268 -12.29 10.09 -6.54
C PHE A 268 -11.84 11.56 -6.41
N PRO A 269 -11.11 11.93 -5.34
CA PRO A 269 -10.84 13.34 -5.03
C PRO A 269 -9.87 14.03 -5.99
N TYR A 270 -9.17 13.26 -6.83
CA TYR A 270 -8.18 13.74 -7.79
C TYR A 270 -8.55 13.34 -9.22
N ARG A 271 -7.74 13.77 -10.20
CA ARG A 271 -7.90 13.33 -11.60
C ARG A 271 -7.23 11.99 -11.90
N GLY A 272 -6.18 11.66 -11.16
CA GLY A 272 -5.38 10.46 -11.31
C GLY A 272 -4.29 10.43 -10.23
N MET A 273 -3.70 9.25 -10.05
CA MET A 273 -2.58 8.99 -9.15
C MET A 273 -1.61 8.05 -9.88
N GLU A 274 -0.32 8.31 -9.78
CA GLU A 274 0.75 7.59 -10.50
C GLU A 274 1.16 6.27 -9.82
N ASN A 275 0.19 5.49 -9.36
CA ASN A 275 0.48 4.21 -8.72
C ASN A 275 1.21 3.28 -9.71
N PRO A 276 2.37 2.71 -9.36
CA PRO A 276 3.14 1.93 -10.30
C PRO A 276 2.34 0.70 -10.75
N CYS A 277 2.44 0.37 -12.04
CA CYS A 277 1.73 -0.76 -12.67
C CYS A 277 0.20 -0.64 -12.83
N LEU A 278 -0.50 0.33 -12.21
CA LEU A 278 -1.97 0.40 -12.18
C LEU A 278 -2.55 1.83 -12.20
#